data_AF-A0A2T6BYU5-F1
#
_entry.id   AF-A0A2T6BYU5-F1
#
_cell.length_a   1.000
_cell.length_b   1.000
_cell.length_c   1.000
_cell.angle_alpha   90.00
_cell.angle_beta   90.00
_cell.angle_gamma   90.00
#
_symmetry.space_group_name_H-M   'P 1'
#
loop_
_entity.id
_entity.type
_entity.pdbx_description
1 polymer ?
#
loop_
_entity_poly.entity_id
_entity_poly.type
_entity_poly.pdbx_seq_one_letter_code
_entity_poly.pdbx_strand_id
1 'polypeptide(L)'
;MKEKAFYRELAKNVNQILGRKAVTSDRIVRAVGQAKYIRQTRGKMALIHYLHTLKERLFSESELERLKQSPRQREFSYGMLDILVYEKVITPAESRMLKRMVP
;
A
#
# COMPACT_ATOMS: atom_id res chain seq x y z
N MET A 1 -15.07 13.18 3.78
CA MET A 1 -14.85 13.32 2.33
C MET A 1 -13.39 13.15 1.87
N LYS A 2 -12.36 13.34 2.71
CA LYS A 2 -10.93 13.26 2.30
C LYS A 2 -10.42 11.84 1.98
N GLU A 3 -10.89 10.81 2.71
CA GLU A 3 -10.47 9.41 2.53
C GLU A 3 -10.71 8.87 1.11
N LYS A 4 -11.94 8.98 0.60
CA LYS A 4 -12.30 8.43 -0.72
C LYS A 4 -11.48 9.06 -1.85
N ALA A 5 -11.12 10.34 -1.73
CA ALA A 5 -10.26 11.00 -2.71
C ALA A 5 -8.83 10.42 -2.67
N PHE A 6 -8.29 10.23 -1.47
CA PHE A 6 -6.95 9.67 -1.27
C PHE A 6 -6.82 8.23 -1.80
N TYR A 7 -7.81 7.38 -1.53
CA TYR A 7 -7.86 6.01 -2.07
C TYR A 7 -7.97 5.97 -3.61
N ARG A 8 -8.75 6.89 -4.20
CA ARG A 8 -8.90 6.99 -5.65
C ARG A 8 -7.62 7.48 -6.32
N GLU A 9 -6.95 8.45 -5.72
CA GLU A 9 -5.69 8.98 -6.22
C GLU A 9 -4.59 7.92 -6.20
N LEU A 10 -4.46 7.17 -5.10
CA LEU A 10 -3.51 6.07 -5.03
C LEU A 10 -3.79 5.01 -6.11
N ALA A 11 -5.05 4.60 -6.27
CA ALA A 11 -5.43 3.65 -7.32
C ALA A 11 -5.12 4.18 -8.73
N LYS A 12 -5.39 5.47 -8.99
CA LYS A 12 -5.09 6.12 -10.27
C LYS A 12 -3.58 6.10 -10.55
N ASN A 13 -2.76 6.48 -9.56
CA ASN A 13 -1.30 6.52 -9.71
C ASN A 13 -0.73 5.13 -10.01
N VAL A 14 -1.14 4.10 -9.28
CA VAL A 14 -0.70 2.71 -9.52
C VAL A 14 -1.09 2.26 -10.92
N ASN A 15 -2.34 2.47 -11.30
CA ASN A 15 -2.84 2.03 -12.60
C ASN A 15 -2.15 2.77 -13.76
N GLN A 16 -1.79 4.04 -13.56
CA GLN A 16 -1.06 4.83 -14.54
C GLN A 16 0.38 4.33 -14.72
N ILE A 17 1.09 3.99 -13.62
CA ILE A 17 2.45 3.43 -13.69
C ILE A 17 2.43 2.07 -14.42
N LEU A 18 1.42 1.24 -14.14
CA LEU A 18 1.32 -0.10 -14.70
C LEU A 18 0.73 -0.13 -16.13
N GLY A 19 0.09 0.97 -16.57
CA GLY A 19 -0.60 1.02 -17.86
C GLY A 19 -1.86 0.16 -17.94
N ARG A 20 -2.42 -0.27 -16.80
CA ARG A 20 -3.66 -1.07 -16.72
C ARG A 20 -4.41 -0.84 -15.42
N LYS A 21 -5.66 -1.30 -15.35
CA LYS A 21 -6.48 -1.25 -14.13
C LYS A 21 -6.12 -2.39 -13.15
N ALA A 22 -4.98 -2.28 -12.48
CA ALA A 22 -4.49 -3.27 -11.53
C ALA A 22 -5.21 -3.23 -10.17
N VAL A 23 -5.56 -2.03 -9.69
CA VAL A 23 -6.20 -1.81 -8.39
C VAL A 23 -7.36 -0.84 -8.48
N THR A 24 -8.31 -0.97 -7.56
CA THR A 24 -9.43 -0.04 -7.38
C THR A 24 -9.40 0.52 -5.97
N SER A 25 -10.00 1.71 -5.77
CA SER A 25 -10.14 2.31 -4.43
C SER A 25 -10.78 1.34 -3.44
N ASP A 26 -11.82 0.61 -3.85
CA ASP A 26 -12.53 -0.33 -2.99
C ASP A 26 -11.67 -1.53 -2.59
N ARG A 27 -10.78 -1.97 -3.50
CA ARG A 27 -9.83 -3.04 -3.21
C ARG A 27 -8.78 -2.59 -2.19
N ILE A 28 -8.35 -1.33 -2.28
CA ILE A 28 -7.42 -0.73 -1.30
C ILE A 28 -8.12 -0.60 0.07
N VAL A 29 -9.36 -0.10 0.11
CA VAL A 29 -10.16 -0.02 1.35
C VAL A 29 -10.32 -1.39 2.01
N ARG A 30 -10.64 -2.43 1.24
CA ARG A 30 -10.74 -3.81 1.76
C ARG A 30 -9.41 -4.33 2.29
N ALA A 31 -8.30 -4.08 1.59
CA ALA A 31 -6.97 -4.48 2.04
C ALA A 31 -6.57 -3.80 3.35
N VAL A 32 -6.87 -2.51 3.50
CA VAL A 32 -6.67 -1.76 4.75
C VAL A 32 -7.51 -2.36 5.88
N GLY A 33 -8.78 -2.67 5.63
CA GLY A 33 -9.65 -3.31 6.63
C GLY A 33 -9.09 -4.65 7.12
N GLN A 34 -8.60 -5.48 6.21
CA GLN A 34 -7.91 -6.73 6.56
C GLN A 34 -6.61 -6.48 7.34
N ALA A 35 -5.83 -5.49 6.93
CA ALA A 35 -4.59 -5.11 7.63
C ALA A 35 -4.86 -4.68 9.08
N LYS A 36 -5.92 -3.89 9.32
CA LYS A 36 -6.38 -3.54 10.68
C LYS A 36 -6.72 -4.78 11.49
N TYR A 37 -7.54 -5.67 10.93
CA TYR A 37 -7.97 -6.88 11.60
C TYR A 37 -6.77 -7.76 11.98
N ILE A 38 -5.82 -7.97 11.06
CA ILE A 38 -4.61 -8.75 11.30
C ILE A 38 -3.73 -8.08 12.36
N ARG A 39 -3.57 -6.75 12.30
CA ARG A 39 -2.82 -6.01 13.31
C ARG A 39 -3.40 -6.22 14.70
N GLN A 40 -4.71 -6.15 14.85
CA GLN A 40 -5.41 -6.29 16.13
C GLN A 40 -5.38 -7.73 16.65
N THR A 41 -5.48 -8.72 15.78
CA THR A 41 -5.64 -10.12 16.18
C THR A 41 -4.34 -10.93 16.21
N ARG A 42 -3.35 -10.58 15.38
CA ARG A 42 -2.13 -11.38 15.16
C ARG A 42 -0.84 -10.58 15.29
N GLY A 43 -0.94 -9.27 15.55
CA GLY A 43 0.19 -8.40 15.81
C GLY A 43 1.01 -8.01 14.57
N LYS A 44 2.22 -7.52 14.81
CA LYS A 44 3.06 -6.84 13.80
C LYS A 44 3.61 -7.76 12.72
N MET A 45 4.14 -8.92 13.10
CA MET A 45 4.80 -9.82 12.15
C MET A 45 3.80 -10.38 11.14
N ALA A 46 2.60 -10.75 11.60
CA ALA A 46 1.52 -11.18 10.73
C ALA A 46 1.06 -10.09 9.76
N LEU A 47 1.01 -8.83 10.21
CA LEU A 47 0.71 -7.70 9.33
C LEU A 47 1.77 -7.53 8.23
N ILE A 48 3.06 -7.59 8.58
CA ILE A 48 4.15 -7.46 7.60
C ILE A 48 4.05 -8.57 6.55
N HIS A 49 3.86 -9.81 7.01
CA HIS A 49 3.68 -10.95 6.12
C HIS A 49 2.46 -10.77 5.19
N TYR A 50 1.32 -10.36 5.72
CA TYR A 50 0.12 -10.07 4.93
C TYR A 50 0.37 -9.01 3.86
N LEU A 51 1.03 -7.91 4.20
CA LEU A 51 1.36 -6.84 3.24
C LEU A 51 2.30 -7.33 2.14
N HIS A 52 3.26 -8.20 2.48
CA HIS A 52 4.15 -8.82 1.50
C HIS A 52 3.37 -9.70 0.52
N THR A 53 2.55 -10.62 1.04
CA THR A 53 1.72 -11.52 0.21
C THR A 53 0.69 -10.76 -0.61
N LEU A 54 0.10 -9.69 -0.07
CA LEU A 54 -0.84 -8.86 -0.79
C LEU A 54 -0.19 -8.23 -2.03
N LYS A 55 1.04 -7.73 -1.89
CA LYS A 55 1.81 -7.16 -3.00
C LYS A 55 2.02 -8.19 -4.12
N GLU A 56 2.45 -9.41 -3.76
CA GLU A 56 2.69 -10.51 -4.72
C GLU A 56 1.40 -11.00 -5.40
N ARG A 57 0.25 -10.91 -4.73
CA ARG A 57 -1.06 -11.28 -5.33
C ARG A 57 -1.63 -10.21 -6.26
N LEU A 58 -1.26 -8.95 -6.09
CA LEU A 58 -1.81 -7.84 -6.85
C LEU A 58 -1.00 -7.54 -8.12
N PHE A 59 0.30 -7.84 -8.08
CA PHE A 59 1.25 -7.45 -9.11
C PHE A 59 2.13 -8.64 -9.47
N SER A 60 2.36 -8.82 -10.76
CA SER A 60 3.41 -9.72 -11.24
C SER A 60 4.80 -9.17 -10.93
N GLU A 61 5.82 -10.02 -10.98
CA GLU A 61 7.21 -9.59 -10.74
C GLU A 61 7.64 -8.45 -11.68
N SER A 62 7.30 -8.53 -12.97
CA SER A 62 7.61 -7.47 -13.94
C SER A 62 6.93 -6.14 -13.61
N GLU A 63 5.72 -6.19 -13.05
CA GLU A 63 5.01 -5.00 -12.59
C GLU A 63 5.60 -4.41 -11.32
N LEU A 64 6.08 -5.26 -10.41
CA LEU A 64 6.82 -4.82 -9.24
C LEU A 64 8.11 -4.12 -9.64
N GLU A 65 8.82 -4.62 -10.66
CA GLU A 65 9.99 -3.93 -11.21
C GLU A 65 9.63 -2.60 -11.86
N ARG A 66 8.54 -2.53 -12.63
CA ARG A 66 8.05 -1.25 -13.20
C ARG A 66 7.65 -0.25 -12.12
N LEU A 67 7.04 -0.71 -11.02
CA LEU A 67 6.71 0.14 -9.87
C LEU A 67 7.96 0.63 -9.15
N LYS A 68 9.00 -0.22 -8.99
CA LYS A 68 10.29 0.15 -8.41
C LYS A 68 11.07 1.13 -9.29
N GLN A 69 11.05 0.95 -10.60
CA GLN A 69 11.78 1.83 -11.54
C GLN A 69 11.04 3.13 -11.83
N SER A 70 9.79 3.27 -11.38
CA SER A 70 9.01 4.47 -11.63
C SER A 70 9.61 5.66 -10.88
N PRO A 71 9.75 6.85 -11.52
CA PRO A 71 10.10 8.07 -10.79
C PRO A 71 9.05 8.43 -9.72
N ARG A 72 7.85 7.83 -9.80
CA ARG A 72 6.75 7.99 -8.84
C ARG A 72 6.67 6.85 -7.81
N GLN A 73 7.67 5.96 -7.74
CA GLN A 73 7.73 4.86 -6.77
C GLN A 73 7.57 5.36 -5.33
N ARG A 74 8.21 6.48 -4.99
CA ARG A 74 8.13 7.10 -3.67
C ARG A 74 6.71 7.59 -3.36
N GLU A 75 6.05 8.24 -4.31
CA GLU A 75 4.66 8.71 -4.15
C GLU A 75 3.71 7.53 -3.86
N PHE A 76 3.85 6.43 -4.60
CA PHE A 76 3.03 5.24 -4.39
C PHE A 76 3.34 4.57 -3.03
N SER A 77 4.61 4.27 -2.77
CA SER A 77 5.03 3.53 -1.58
C SER A 77 4.73 4.33 -0.31
N TYR A 78 4.96 5.64 -0.35
CA TYR A 78 4.68 6.53 0.78
C TYR A 78 3.19 6.74 0.94
N GLY A 79 2.43 6.91 -0.15
CA GLY A 79 0.98 7.02 -0.12
C GLY A 79 0.32 5.80 0.54
N MET A 80 0.79 4.59 0.24
CA MET A 80 0.30 3.37 0.89
C MET A 80 0.64 3.35 2.39
N LEU A 81 1.85 3.73 2.78
CA LEU A 81 2.24 3.81 4.20
C LEU A 81 1.47 4.90 4.94
N ASP A 82 1.17 6.02 4.28
CA ASP A 82 0.40 7.12 4.85
C ASP A 82 -1.07 6.72 5.06
N ILE A 83 -1.64 5.91 4.15
CA ILE A 83 -2.93 5.25 4.38
C ILE A 83 -2.88 4.39 5.63
N LEU A 84 -1.87 3.53 5.77
CA LEU A 84 -1.77 2.64 6.93
C LEU A 84 -1.59 3.41 8.26
N VAL A 85 -0.93 4.57 8.23
CA VAL A 85 -0.82 5.47 9.39
C VAL A 85 -2.15 6.14 9.70
N TYR A 86 -2.78 6.73 8.68
CA TYR A 86 -4.06 7.43 8.80
C TYR A 86 -5.13 6.49 9.40
N GLU A 87 -5.11 5.24 8.94
CA GLU A 87 -6.01 4.19 9.37
C GLU A 87 -5.59 3.52 10.69
N LYS A 88 -4.52 4.01 11.33
CA LYS A 88 -3.95 3.51 12.59
C LYS A 88 -3.55 2.03 12.55
N VAL A 89 -3.25 1.50 11.36
CA VAL A 89 -2.72 0.14 11.18
C VAL A 89 -1.26 0.08 11.64
N ILE A 90 -0.49 1.13 11.34
CA ILE A 90 0.90 1.30 11.78
C ILE A 90 1.09 2.68 12.40
N THR A 91 2.11 2.83 13.23
CA THR A 91 2.46 4.11 13.83
C THR A 91 3.23 5.01 12.86
N PRO A 92 3.25 6.34 13.07
CA PRO A 92 4.11 7.24 12.29
C PRO A 92 5.60 6.89 12.39
N ALA A 93 6.04 6.32 13.52
CA ALA A 93 7.41 5.84 13.69
C ALA A 93 7.71 4.63 12.79
N GLU A 94 6.79 3.65 12.77
CA GLU A 94 6.89 2.48 11.88
C GLU A 94 6.85 2.88 10.40
N SER A 95 5.99 3.82 10.03
CA SER A 95 5.96 4.36 8.67
C SER A 95 7.28 5.02 8.28
N ARG A 96 7.85 5.88 9.14
CA ARG A 96 9.17 6.49 8.89
C ARG A 96 10.27 5.44 8.72
N MET A 97 10.25 4.38 9.52
CA MET A 97 11.21 3.28 9.39
C MET A 97 11.04 2.56 8.04
N LEU A 98 9.81 2.20 7.66
CA LEU A 98 9.52 1.51 6.39
C LEU A 98 9.82 2.38 5.17
N LYS A 99 9.56 3.69 5.23
CA LYS A 99 9.92 4.64 4.16
C LYS A 99 11.41 4.65 3.85
N ARG A 100 12.27 4.44 4.86
CA ARG A 100 13.73 4.34 4.68
C ARG A 100 14.18 3.03 4.02
N MET A 101 13.32 2.02 4.00
CA MET A 101 13.56 0.71 3.36
C MET A 101 13.03 0.67 1.92
N VAL A 102 12.32 1.71 1.48
CA VAL A 102 11.94 1.87 0.08
C VAL A 102 13.21 2.26 -0.69
N PRO A 103 13.68 1.47 -1.66
CA PRO A 103 14.86 1.78 -2.44
C PRO A 103 14.68 3.06 -3.26
#